data_AF-A0AA41X0L4-F1
#
_entry.id   AF-A0AA41X0L4-F1
#
_cell.length_a   1.000
_cell.length_b   1.000
_cell.length_c   1.000
_cell.angle_alpha   90.00
_cell.angle_beta   90.00
_cell.angle_gamma   90.00
#
_symmetry.space_group_name_H-M   'P 1'
#
loop_
_entity.id
_entity.type
_entity.pdbx_description
1 polymer ?
#
loop_
_entity_poly.entity_id
_entity_poly.type
_entity_poly.pdbx_seq_one_letter_code
_entity_poly.pdbx_strand_id
1 'polypeptide(L)'
;DRVVVYMPMITEAVVAMLAIARLGAIHSVVFGGFAPHELAVRIEDAQPKLIVTASCGIEVAKVIEYKPLVDNAIELSSHKPQACI
;
A
#
# COMPACT_ATOMS: atom_id res chain seq x y z
N ASP A 1 5.71 -13.48 6.40
CA ASP A 1 5.57 -12.01 6.48
C ASP A 1 4.75 -11.49 5.32
N ARG A 2 3.93 -10.46 5.60
CA ARG A 2 3.02 -9.84 4.62
C ARG A 2 3.44 -8.40 4.37
N VAL A 3 3.43 -8.00 3.11
CA VAL A 3 3.73 -6.63 2.66
C VAL A 3 2.55 -6.13 1.84
N VAL A 4 1.97 -5.01 2.24
CA VAL A 4 0.91 -4.38 1.44
C VAL A 4 1.54 -3.51 0.35
N VAL A 5 1.01 -3.61 -0.86
CA VAL A 5 1.40 -2.77 -1.99
C VAL A 5 0.21 -1.86 -2.33
N TYR A 6 0.37 -0.57 -2.09
CA TYR A 6 -0.65 0.46 -2.35
C TYR A 6 -0.08 1.51 -3.30
N MET A 7 -0.06 1.22 -4.60
CA MET A 7 0.58 2.05 -5.62
C MET A 7 -0.33 2.27 -6.84
N PRO A 8 -0.12 3.36 -7.59
CA PRO A 8 -0.75 3.54 -8.90
C PRO A 8 -0.22 2.52 -9.92
N MET A 9 -0.79 2.54 -11.13
CA MET A 9 -0.34 1.72 -12.25
C MET A 9 1.00 2.22 -12.83
N ILE A 10 2.09 1.97 -12.10
CA ILE A 10 3.46 2.30 -12.46
C ILE A 10 4.36 1.06 -12.42
N THR A 11 5.51 1.10 -13.09
CA THR A 11 6.43 -0.03 -13.19
C THR A 11 6.92 -0.51 -11.83
N GLU A 12 7.15 0.43 -10.92
CA GLU A 12 7.61 0.21 -9.55
C GLU A 12 6.67 -0.72 -8.77
N ALA A 13 5.37 -0.72 -9.06
CA ALA A 13 4.42 -1.63 -8.44
C ALA A 13 4.75 -3.10 -8.77
N VAL A 14 5.10 -3.39 -10.04
CA VAL A 14 5.51 -4.72 -10.48
C VAL A 14 6.88 -5.08 -9.89
N VAL A 15 7.81 -4.14 -9.86
CA VAL A 15 9.12 -4.36 -9.22
C VAL A 15 8.96 -4.72 -7.74
N ALA A 16 8.10 -4.01 -7.00
CA ALA A 16 7.82 -4.30 -5.60
C ALA A 16 7.20 -5.69 -5.42
N MET A 17 6.19 -6.05 -6.23
CA MET A 17 5.56 -7.38 -6.18
C MET A 17 6.59 -8.50 -6.38
N LEU A 18 7.46 -8.38 -7.38
CA LEU A 18 8.50 -9.37 -7.68
C LEU A 18 9.60 -9.39 -6.61
N ALA A 19 9.99 -8.24 -6.07
CA ALA A 19 10.97 -8.16 -4.98
C ALA A 19 10.47 -8.84 -3.70
N ILE A 20 9.20 -8.61 -3.34
CA ILE A 20 8.55 -9.26 -2.19
C ILE A 20 8.52 -10.78 -2.40
N ALA A 21 8.11 -11.24 -3.59
CA ALA A 21 8.08 -12.66 -3.94
C ALA A 21 9.48 -13.29 -3.91
N ARG A 22 10.51 -12.58 -4.40
CA ARG A 22 11.90 -13.01 -4.38
C ARG A 22 12.42 -13.27 -2.97
N LEU A 23 11.95 -12.51 -1.98
CA LEU A 23 12.29 -12.70 -0.56
C LEU A 23 11.44 -13.78 0.13
N GLY A 24 10.50 -14.42 -0.58
CA GLY A 24 9.59 -15.43 -0.02
C GLY A 24 8.47 -14.84 0.86
N ALA A 25 8.23 -13.53 0.77
CA ALA A 25 7.14 -12.87 1.47
C ALA A 25 5.86 -12.82 0.62
N ILE A 26 4.72 -12.58 1.27
CA ILE A 26 3.41 -12.49 0.61
C ILE A 26 3.11 -11.02 0.33
N HIS A 27 2.97 -10.64 -0.94
CA HIS A 27 2.42 -9.33 -1.28
C HIS A 27 0.89 -9.34 -1.18
N SER A 28 0.31 -8.31 -0.56
CA SER A 28 -1.13 -8.04 -0.55
C SER A 28 -1.37 -6.76 -1.34
N VAL A 29 -1.76 -6.91 -2.60
CA VAL A 29 -1.93 -5.78 -3.51
C VAL A 29 -3.29 -5.16 -3.29
N VAL A 30 -3.32 -3.84 -3.09
CA VAL A 30 -4.53 -3.06 -2.85
C VAL A 30 -4.63 -2.01 -3.93
N PHE A 31 -5.82 -1.88 -4.53
CA PHE A 31 -6.06 -0.90 -5.57
C PHE A 31 -5.84 0.53 -5.03
N GLY A 32 -4.96 1.28 -5.69
CA GLY A 32 -4.48 2.58 -5.23
C GLY A 32 -5.51 3.73 -5.23
N GLY A 33 -6.70 3.51 -5.76
CA GLY A 33 -7.82 4.47 -5.72
C GLY A 33 -8.81 4.24 -4.58
N PHE A 34 -8.57 3.31 -3.66
CA PHE A 34 -9.44 3.11 -2.49
C PHE A 34 -9.31 4.25 -1.47
N ALA A 35 -10.36 4.47 -0.67
CA ALA A 35 -10.27 5.46 0.38
C ALA A 35 -9.48 4.89 1.59
N PRO A 36 -9.04 5.75 2.52
CA PRO A 36 -8.22 5.32 3.65
C PRO A 36 -8.89 4.24 4.51
N HIS A 37 -10.21 4.23 4.61
CA HIS A 37 -10.95 3.25 5.39
C HIS A 37 -10.83 1.83 4.79
N GLU A 38 -10.99 1.68 3.48
CA GLU A 38 -10.88 0.38 2.80
C GLU A 38 -9.44 -0.14 2.81
N LEU A 39 -8.45 0.75 2.86
CA LEU A 39 -7.06 0.37 3.09
C LEU A 39 -6.84 -0.06 4.56
N ALA A 40 -7.40 0.66 5.54
CA ALA A 40 -7.31 0.31 6.96
C ALA A 40 -7.87 -1.10 7.23
N VAL A 41 -9.04 -1.44 6.67
CA VAL A 41 -9.63 -2.77 6.78
C VAL A 41 -8.68 -3.86 6.26
N ARG A 42 -7.92 -3.59 5.19
CA ARG A 42 -6.92 -4.53 4.66
C ARG A 42 -5.66 -4.59 5.50
N ILE A 43 -5.25 -3.48 6.13
CA ILE A 43 -4.14 -3.49 7.09
C ILE A 43 -4.51 -4.37 8.29
N GLU A 44 -5.76 -4.33 8.75
CA GLU A 44 -6.23 -5.16 9.86
C GLU A 44 -6.25 -6.66 9.54
N ASP A 45 -6.81 -7.02 8.38
CA ASP A 45 -6.87 -8.42 7.95
C ASP A 45 -5.47 -8.98 7.62
N ALA A 46 -4.69 -8.21 6.86
CA ALA A 46 -3.39 -8.64 6.38
C ALA A 46 -2.26 -8.45 7.41
N GLN A 47 -2.50 -7.77 8.54
CA GLN A 47 -1.50 -7.38 9.56
C GLN A 47 -0.06 -7.26 9.00
N PRO A 48 0.16 -6.39 8.01
CA PRO A 48 1.41 -6.37 7.27
C PRO A 48 2.55 -5.82 8.13
N LYS A 49 3.78 -6.30 7.89
CA LYS A 49 4.96 -5.71 8.53
C LYS A 49 5.38 -4.41 7.84
N LEU A 50 5.12 -4.28 6.55
CA LEU A 50 5.54 -3.17 5.70
C LEU A 50 4.42 -2.77 4.73
N ILE A 51 4.32 -1.48 4.43
CA ILE A 51 3.54 -0.96 3.29
C ILE A 51 4.52 -0.34 2.29
N VAL A 52 4.33 -0.63 1.00
CA VAL A 52 5.03 0.05 -0.10
C VAL A 52 4.02 0.90 -0.85
N THR A 53 4.31 2.19 -1.00
CA THR A 53 3.42 3.18 -1.63
C THR A 53 4.16 4.09 -2.60
N ALA A 54 3.42 5.00 -3.23
CA ALA A 54 3.96 6.10 -4.02
C ALA A 54 3.65 7.45 -3.34
N SER A 55 4.35 8.51 -3.74
CA SER A 55 4.01 9.88 -3.31
C SER A 55 2.64 10.31 -3.85
N CYS A 56 2.42 10.10 -5.15
CA CYS A 56 1.16 10.35 -5.82
C CYS A 56 0.93 9.39 -7.01
N GLY A 57 -0.31 9.33 -7.46
CA GLY A 57 -0.72 8.72 -8.72
C GLY A 57 -1.38 9.75 -9.63
N ILE A 58 -1.17 9.62 -10.94
CA ILE A 58 -1.82 10.48 -11.94
C ILE A 58 -2.86 9.64 -12.68
N GLU A 59 -4.13 9.97 -12.48
CA GLU A 59 -5.26 9.33 -13.18
C GLU A 59 -5.88 10.33 -14.14
N VAL A 60 -5.63 10.14 -15.43
CA VAL A 60 -6.08 10.99 -16.55
C VAL A 60 -5.60 12.45 -16.43
N ALA A 61 -6.26 13.25 -15.60
CA ALA A 61 -5.94 14.66 -15.34
C ALA A 61 -5.88 15.00 -13.85
N LYS A 62 -6.17 14.03 -12.96
CA LYS A 62 -6.23 14.22 -11.52
C LYS A 62 -4.97 13.65 -10.86
N VAL A 63 -4.35 14.45 -10.00
CA VAL A 63 -3.33 13.97 -9.07
C VAL A 63 -4.01 13.43 -7.83
N ILE A 64 -3.72 12.19 -7.48
CA ILE A 64 -4.16 11.53 -6.26
C ILE A 64 -2.94 11.45 -5.34
N GLU A 65 -3.03 12.05 -4.17
CA GLU A 65 -1.94 12.01 -3.18
C GLU A 65 -2.03 10.72 -2.37
N TYR A 66 -1.15 9.76 -2.64
CA TYR A 66 -1.23 8.43 -2.05
C TYR A 66 -0.74 8.43 -0.60
N LYS A 67 0.33 9.19 -0.32
CA LYS A 67 0.94 9.21 1.02
C LYS A 67 -0.05 9.63 2.12
N PRO A 68 -0.85 10.72 1.98
CA PRO A 68 -1.89 11.05 2.94
C PRO A 68 -2.95 9.95 3.12
N LEU A 69 -3.32 9.23 2.04
CA LEU A 69 -4.29 8.14 2.13
C LEU A 69 -3.75 6.98 2.97
N VAL A 70 -2.48 6.63 2.78
CA VAL A 70 -1.81 5.58 3.56
C VAL A 70 -1.64 5.99 5.02
N ASP A 71 -1.24 7.23 5.28
CA ASP A 71 -1.07 7.73 6.65
C ASP A 71 -2.39 7.68 7.42
N ASN A 72 -3.47 8.18 6.84
CA ASN A 72 -4.80 8.11 7.41
C ASN A 72 -5.26 6.65 7.63
N ALA A 73 -4.97 5.75 6.68
CA ALA A 73 -5.32 4.34 6.82
C ALA A 73 -4.56 3.65 7.97
N ILE A 74 -3.27 3.96 8.12
CA ILE A 74 -2.45 3.48 9.24
C ILE A 74 -3.01 4.03 10.54
N GLU A 75 -3.42 5.31 10.60
CA GLU A 75 -4.03 5.91 11.80
C GLU A 75 -5.33 5.21 12.21
N LEU A 76 -6.21 4.92 11.25
CA LEU A 76 -7.50 4.25 11.45
C LEU A 76 -7.36 2.78 11.87
N SER A 77 -6.30 2.09 11.46
CA SER A 77 -6.04 0.69 11.79
C SER A 77 -5.44 0.53 13.20
N SER A 78 -5.90 -0.44 13.98
CA SER A 78 -5.30 -0.87 15.24
C SER A 78 -3.93 -1.53 15.03
N HIS A 79 -3.73 -2.24 13.92
CA HIS A 79 -2.42 -2.77 13.52
C HIS A 79 -1.57 -1.69 12.87
N LYS A 80 -0.38 -1.42 13.43
CA LYS A 80 0.59 -0.43 12.89
C LYS A 80 1.77 -1.17 12.23
N PRO A 81 1.95 -1.06 10.91
CA PRO A 81 3.13 -1.61 10.22
C PRO A 81 4.43 -0.99 10.77
N GLN A 82 5.53 -1.73 10.67
CA GLN A 82 6.83 -1.27 11.18
C GLN A 82 7.43 -0.14 10.33
N ALA A 83 7.10 -0.11 9.04
CA ALA A 83 7.50 0.94 8.14
C ALA A 83 6.49 1.10 6.98
N CYS A 84 6.53 2.29 6.39
CA CYS A 84 5.88 2.63 5.12
C CYS A 84 6.96 3.28 4.25
N ILE A 85 7.20 2.70 3.06
CA ILE A 85 8.23 3.16 2.11
C ILE A 85 7.62 3.57 0.78
#